data_AF-A0A1H7HBU8-F1
#
_entry.id   AF-A0A1H7HBU8-F1
#
_cell.length_a   1.000
_cell.length_b   1.000
_cell.length_c   1.000
_cell.angle_alpha   90.00
_cell.angle_beta   90.00
_cell.angle_gamma   90.00
#
_symmetry.space_group_name_H-M   'P 1'
#
loop_
_entity.id
_entity.type
_entity.pdbx_description
1 polymer ?
#
loop_
_entity_poly.entity_id
_entity_poly.type
_entity_poly.pdbx_seq_one_letter_code
_entity_poly.pdbx_strand_id
1 'polypeptide(L)'
;MATKTFDKDTILDLTVNMVPLAIILFFVVAFAVVNPFGFESLASGLQYTLLIAPFVLLAVLTYLSGKAIAGSEKSGTVYPPGQATVPGVGPLHEEEEKAEAALEESADADAEETAE
;
A
#
# COMPACT_ATOMS: atom_id res chain seq x y z
N MET A 1 18.79 -3.39 -5.96
CA MET A 1 17.76 -2.48 -6.51
C MET A 1 16.39 -3.01 -6.10
N ALA A 2 15.91 -2.66 -4.91
CA ALA A 2 14.54 -2.94 -4.52
C ALA A 2 13.73 -1.69 -4.85
N THR A 3 12.83 -1.82 -5.81
CA THR A 3 11.88 -0.78 -6.23
C THR A 3 11.13 -0.28 -4.98
N LYS A 4 11.44 0.94 -4.52
CA LYS A 4 10.78 1.57 -3.37
C LYS A 4 9.43 2.11 -3.85
N THR A 5 8.53 1.22 -4.28
CA THR A 5 7.21 1.57 -4.82
C THR A 5 6.16 1.85 -3.74
N PHE A 6 6.57 1.90 -2.46
CA PHE A 6 5.77 2.42 -1.35
C PHE A 6 6.68 3.03 -0.29
N ASP A 7 6.28 4.19 0.26
CA ASP A 7 7.00 4.75 1.38
C ASP A 7 6.81 3.89 2.65
N LYS A 8 7.80 3.94 3.55
CA LYS A 8 7.81 3.09 4.75
C LYS A 8 6.59 3.33 5.64
N ASP A 9 6.07 4.55 5.61
CA ASP A 9 4.88 4.97 6.35
C ASP A 9 3.60 4.38 5.75
N THR A 10 3.47 4.36 4.41
CA THR A 10 2.35 3.69 3.73
C THR A 10 2.34 2.20 3.98
N ILE A 11 3.51 1.55 3.95
CA ILE A 11 3.64 0.12 4.30
C ILE A 11 3.27 -0.09 5.77
N LEU A 12 3.66 0.82 6.67
CA LEU A 12 3.35 0.72 8.09
C LEU A 12 1.85 0.79 8.33
N ASP A 13 1.15 1.78 7.77
CA ASP A 13 -0.29 1.96 7.93
C ASP A 13 -1.09 0.77 7.36
N LEU A 14 -0.67 0.26 6.20
CA LEU A 14 -1.32 -0.89 5.57
C LEU A 14 -1.06 -2.17 6.36
N THR A 15 0.12 -2.32 6.96
CA THR A 15 0.46 -3.45 7.84
C THR A 15 -0.30 -3.39 9.17
N VAL A 16 -0.43 -2.21 9.79
CA VAL A 16 -1.17 -2.03 11.06
C VAL A 16 -2.63 -2.45 10.90
N ASN A 17 -3.24 -2.18 9.73
CA ASN A 17 -4.60 -2.63 9.41
C ASN A 17 -4.69 -4.13 9.02
N MET A 18 -3.61 -4.70 8.48
CA MET A 18 -3.55 -6.12 8.11
C MET A 18 -3.52 -7.05 9.33
N VAL A 19 -2.90 -6.63 10.44
CA VAL A 19 -2.78 -7.44 11.67
C VAL A 19 -4.17 -7.82 12.24
N PRO A 20 -5.12 -6.89 12.44
CA PRO A 20 -6.48 -7.22 12.84
C PRO A 20 -7.16 -8.24 11.91
N LEU A 21 -7.02 -8.09 10.59
CA LEU A 21 -7.60 -9.01 9.61
C LEU A 21 -7.05 -10.44 9.79
N ALA A 22 -5.74 -10.58 9.97
CA ALA A 22 -5.11 -11.87 10.17
C ALA A 22 -5.60 -12.55 11.46
N ILE A 23 -5.75 -11.80 12.55
CA ILE A 23 -6.23 -12.32 13.83
C ILE A 23 -7.70 -12.77 13.72
N ILE A 24 -8.56 -11.96 13.10
CA ILE A 24 -9.98 -12.33 12.94
C ILE A 24 -10.10 -13.57 12.03
N LEU A 25 -9.37 -13.61 10.91
CA LEU A 25 -9.36 -14.77 10.01
C LEU A 25 -8.91 -16.03 10.75
N PHE A 26 -7.86 -15.94 11.57
CA PHE A 26 -7.40 -17.03 12.41
C PHE A 26 -8.52 -17.56 13.32
N PHE A 27 -9.24 -16.67 14.02
CA PHE A 27 -10.33 -17.10 14.90
C PHE A 27 -11.52 -17.67 14.15
N VAL A 28 -11.87 -17.13 12.98
CA VAL A 28 -12.92 -17.69 12.12
C VAL A 28 -12.57 -19.13 11.74
N VAL A 29 -11.33 -19.39 11.31
CA VAL A 29 -10.86 -20.74 10.98
C VAL A 29 -10.81 -21.63 12.22
N ALA A 30 -10.28 -21.11 13.33
CA ALA A 30 -10.17 -21.86 14.58
C ALA A 30 -11.56 -22.32 15.08
N PHE A 31 -12.56 -21.44 15.03
CA PHE A 31 -13.94 -21.77 15.43
C PHE A 31 -14.66 -22.68 14.44
N ALA A 32 -14.27 -22.65 13.16
CA ALA A 32 -14.79 -23.58 12.16
C ALA A 32 -14.28 -25.00 12.38
N VAL A 33 -13.02 -25.16 12.83
CA VAL A 33 -12.40 -26.47 13.10
C VAL A 33 -12.73 -26.97 14.51
N VAL A 34 -12.63 -26.11 15.51
CA VAL A 34 -12.86 -26.40 16.92
C VAL A 34 -14.01 -25.53 17.38
N ASN A 35 -15.19 -26.14 17.60
CA ASN A 35 -16.35 -25.43 18.08
C ASN A 35 -16.53 -25.61 19.60
N PRO A 36 -16.06 -24.66 20.44
CA PRO A 36 -16.19 -24.77 21.89
C PRO A 36 -17.61 -24.48 22.42
N PHE A 37 -18.46 -23.81 21.63
CA PHE A 37 -19.76 -23.32 22.09
C PHE A 37 -20.96 -24.10 21.50
N GLY A 38 -20.69 -25.10 20.65
CA GLY A 38 -21.71 -25.95 20.02
C GLY A 38 -22.34 -25.33 18.76
N PHE A 39 -23.26 -26.06 18.12
CA PHE A 39 -23.88 -25.68 16.83
C PHE A 39 -25.29 -25.09 16.98
N GLU A 40 -25.58 -24.42 18.10
CA GLU A 40 -26.84 -23.68 18.21
C GLU A 40 -26.83 -22.55 17.17
N SER A 41 -27.87 -22.51 16.34
CA SER A 41 -27.87 -21.72 15.09
C SER A 41 -27.87 -20.22 15.35
N LEU A 42 -28.59 -19.76 16.39
CA LEU A 42 -28.63 -18.35 16.74
C LEU A 42 -27.30 -17.88 17.32
N ALA A 43 -26.76 -18.61 18.30
CA ALA A 43 -25.49 -18.29 18.95
C ALA A 43 -24.31 -18.33 17.96
N SER A 44 -24.23 -19.39 17.14
CA SER A 44 -23.19 -19.51 16.11
C SER A 44 -23.32 -18.42 15.05
N GLY A 45 -24.55 -18.13 14.62
CA GLY A 45 -24.83 -17.06 13.67
C GLY A 45 -24.37 -15.70 14.19
N LEU A 46 -24.66 -15.37 15.45
CA LEU A 46 -24.20 -14.13 16.08
C LEU A 46 -22.68 -14.09 16.21
N GLN A 47 -22.04 -15.17 16.66
CA GLN A 47 -20.59 -15.26 16.78
C GLN A 47 -19.90 -14.98 15.44
N TYR A 48 -20.29 -15.68 14.37
CA TYR A 48 -19.68 -15.48 13.06
C TYR A 48 -20.03 -14.12 12.47
N THR A 49 -21.24 -13.60 12.71
CA THR A 49 -21.59 -12.24 12.26
C THR A 49 -20.70 -11.20 12.92
N LEU A 50 -20.46 -11.32 14.23
CA LEU A 50 -19.60 -10.39 14.98
C LEU A 50 -18.12 -10.49 14.58
N LEU A 51 -17.67 -11.59 13.97
CA LEU A 51 -16.32 -11.72 13.44
C LEU A 51 -16.23 -11.27 11.97
N ILE A 52 -17.14 -11.76 11.13
CA ILE A 52 -17.11 -11.54 9.68
C ILE A 52 -17.50 -10.09 9.34
N ALA A 53 -18.46 -9.49 10.04
CA ALA A 53 -18.86 -8.11 9.76
C ALA A 53 -17.70 -7.10 9.92
N PRO A 54 -16.97 -7.06 11.05
CA PRO A 54 -15.81 -6.18 11.16
C PRO A 54 -14.66 -6.62 10.24
N PHE A 55 -14.47 -7.91 9.97
CA PHE A 55 -13.48 -8.36 8.99
C PHE A 55 -13.72 -7.76 7.61
N VAL A 56 -14.95 -7.85 7.09
CA VAL A 56 -15.32 -7.31 5.77
C VAL A 56 -15.21 -5.79 5.76
N LEU A 57 -15.73 -5.12 6.79
CA LEU A 57 -15.68 -3.66 6.88
C LEU A 57 -14.23 -3.16 6.92
N LEU A 58 -13.38 -3.75 7.77
CA LEU A 58 -11.97 -3.41 7.85
C LEU A 58 -11.21 -3.76 6.58
N ALA A 59 -11.52 -4.88 5.92
CA ALA A 59 -10.88 -5.23 4.65
C ALA A 59 -11.19 -4.20 3.56
N VAL A 60 -12.45 -3.76 3.48
CA VAL A 60 -12.88 -2.69 2.56
C VAL A 60 -12.16 -1.38 2.90
N LEU A 61 -12.15 -0.97 4.16
CA LEU A 61 -11.45 0.26 4.57
C LEU A 61 -9.95 0.18 4.28
N THR A 62 -9.30 -0.93 4.59
CA THR A 62 -7.87 -1.15 4.32
C THR A 62 -7.56 -1.03 2.83
N TYR A 63 -8.41 -1.63 1.98
CA TYR A 63 -8.27 -1.53 0.53
C TYR A 63 -8.49 -0.10 0.03
N LEU A 64 -9.52 0.59 0.52
CA LEU A 64 -9.79 1.97 0.14
C LEU A 64 -8.66 2.91 0.58
N SER A 65 -8.12 2.73 1.79
CA SER A 65 -6.95 3.46 2.28
C SER A 65 -5.74 3.21 1.40
N GLY A 66 -5.40 1.94 1.12
CA GLY A 66 -4.27 1.63 0.24
C GLY A 66 -4.43 2.22 -1.17
N LYS A 67 -5.64 2.14 -1.75
CA LYS A 67 -5.93 2.73 -3.07
C LYS A 67 -5.86 4.25 -3.06
N ALA A 68 -6.36 4.90 -2.00
CA ALA A 68 -6.30 6.34 -1.86
C ALA A 68 -4.85 6.83 -1.73
N ILE A 69 -4.05 6.16 -0.89
CA ILE A 69 -2.66 6.55 -0.63
C ILE A 69 -1.80 6.40 -1.90
N ALA A 70 -1.88 5.25 -2.57
CA ALA A 70 -1.17 5.02 -3.84
C ALA A 70 -1.59 5.99 -4.96
N GLY A 71 -2.79 6.57 -4.86
CA GLY A 71 -3.26 7.63 -5.75
C GLY A 71 -2.73 9.01 -5.38
N SER A 72 -2.69 9.36 -4.09
CA SER A 72 -2.20 10.66 -3.62
C SER A 72 -0.68 10.80 -3.75
N GLU A 73 0.09 9.73 -3.62
CA GLU A 73 1.55 9.77 -3.78
C GLU A 73 1.95 10.23 -5.20
N LYS A 74 1.16 9.92 -6.24
CA LYS A 74 1.43 10.33 -7.63
C LYS A 74 1.20 11.82 -7.91
N SER A 75 0.52 12.54 -7.02
CA SER A 75 0.12 13.94 -7.23
C SER A 75 0.65 14.87 -6.14
N GLY A 76 1.38 14.34 -5.16
CA GLY A 76 1.93 15.12 -4.05
C GLY A 76 3.18 15.86 -4.48
N THR A 77 3.21 17.18 -4.30
CA THR A 77 4.43 17.98 -4.46
C THR A 77 5.35 17.74 -3.26
N VAL A 78 6.17 16.69 -3.32
CA VAL A 78 7.15 16.38 -2.28
C VAL A 78 8.46 17.09 -2.62
N TYR A 79 8.90 18.00 -1.77
CA TYR A 79 10.21 18.63 -1.89
C TYR A 79 11.28 17.81 -1.15
N PRO A 80 12.54 17.83 -1.61
CA PRO A 80 13.63 17.24 -0.85
C PRO A 80 13.72 17.87 0.57
N PRO A 81 14.08 17.08 1.60
CA PRO A 81 14.15 17.59 2.96
C PRO A 81 15.13 18.76 3.06
N GLY A 82 14.66 19.89 3.58
CA GLY A 82 15.44 21.13 3.72
C GLY A 82 15.47 22.04 2.50
N GLN A 83 14.83 21.66 1.38
CA GLN A 83 14.83 22.44 0.13
C GLN A 83 13.47 23.06 -0.23
N ALA A 84 12.43 22.84 0.59
CA ALA A 84 11.08 23.34 0.34
C ALA A 84 10.96 24.88 0.24
N THR A 85 11.95 25.63 0.72
CA THR A 85 11.98 27.10 0.68
C THR A 85 13.07 27.67 -0.23
N VAL A 86 13.82 26.81 -0.93
CA VAL A 86 14.92 27.23 -1.81
C VAL A 86 14.35 27.66 -3.16
N PRO A 87 14.55 28.92 -3.59
CA PRO A 87 14.05 29.37 -4.88
C PRO A 87 14.69 28.60 -6.05
N GLY A 88 13.88 28.03 -6.93
CA GLY A 88 14.34 27.35 -8.14
C GLY A 88 14.47 25.82 -8.04
N VAL A 89 14.16 25.22 -6.89
CA VAL A 89 14.11 23.76 -6.72
C VAL A 89 12.67 23.28 -6.96
N GLY A 90 12.50 22.37 -7.92
CA GLY A 90 11.20 21.76 -8.23
C GLY A 90 10.85 20.63 -7.26
N PRO A 91 9.59 20.15 -7.24
CA PRO A 91 9.21 18.94 -6.52
C PRO A 91 10.02 17.73 -7.03
N LEU A 92 10.32 16.78 -6.14
CA LEU A 92 11.14 15.59 -6.39
C LEU A 92 10.71 14.80 -7.63
N HIS A 93 9.41 14.69 -7.87
CA HIS A 93 8.91 13.97 -9.05
C HIS A 93 9.29 14.64 -10.37
N GLU A 94 9.42 15.97 -10.43
CA GLU A 94 9.93 16.64 -11.63
C GLU A 94 11.43 16.39 -11.83
N GLU A 95 12.20 16.23 -10.74
CA GLU A 95 13.61 15.87 -10.83
C GLU A 95 13.82 14.40 -11.23
N GLU A 96 12.99 13.49 -10.70
CA GLU A 96 12.99 12.07 -11.07
C GLU A 96 12.57 11.88 -12.54
N GLU A 97 11.49 12.52 -13.00
CA GLU A 97 11.02 12.43 -14.39
C GLU A 97 12.06 13.00 -15.37
N LYS A 98 12.75 14.08 -14.98
CA LYS A 98 13.82 14.68 -15.78
C LYS A 98 15.09 13.82 -15.78
N ALA A 99 15.38 13.13 -14.67
CA ALA A 99 16.49 12.18 -14.59
C ALA A 99 16.20 10.92 -15.41
N GLU A 100 14.97 10.39 -15.36
CA GLU A 100 14.53 9.26 -16.19
C GLU A 100 14.59 9.61 -17.68
N ALA A 101 14.08 10.79 -18.08
CA ALA A 101 14.15 11.25 -19.46
C ALA A 101 15.60 11.42 -19.95
N ALA A 102 16.50 11.94 -19.11
CA ALA A 102 17.92 12.06 -19.45
C ALA A 102 18.63 10.70 -19.58
N LEU A 103 18.19 9.69 -18.83
CA LEU A 103 18.69 8.32 -18.93
C LEU A 103 18.18 7.61 -20.20
N GLU A 104 16.94 7.86 -20.62
CA GLU A 104 16.42 7.37 -21.90
C GLU A 104 17.13 8.04 -23.09
N GLU A 105 17.33 9.35 -23.07
CA GLU A 105 18.02 10.10 -24.13
C GLU A 105 19.49 9.65 -24.29
N SER A 106 20.18 9.37 -23.18
CA SER A 106 21.55 8.83 -23.22
C SER A 106 21.61 7.37 -23.67
N ALA A 107 20.59 6.56 -23.37
CA ALA A 107 20.53 5.17 -23.83
C ALA A 107 20.26 5.05 -25.34
N ASP A 108 19.42 5.93 -25.91
CA ASP A 108 19.22 6.02 -27.36
C ASP A 108 20.48 6.50 -28.09
N ALA A 109 21.22 7.45 -27.52
CA ALA A 109 22.47 7.94 -28.09
C ALA A 109 23.58 6.87 -28.15
N ASP A 110 23.72 6.05 -27.09
CA ASP A 110 24.69 4.94 -27.03
C ASP A 110 24.32 3.78 -27.99
N ALA A 111 23.02 3.58 -28.24
CA ALA A 111 22.51 2.58 -29.17
C ALA A 111 22.74 2.96 -30.65
N GLU A 112 22.71 4.26 -30.99
CA GLU A 112 23.07 4.73 -32.32
C GLU A 112 24.59 4.70 -32.59
N GLU A 113 25.44 4.98 -31.59
CA GLU A 113 26.91 4.95 -31.73
C GLU A 113 27.49 3.53 -31.87
N THR A 114 26.83 2.51 -31.32
CA THR A 114 27.29 1.11 -31.39
C THR A 114 26.82 0.36 -32.66
N ALA A 115 26.05 1.02 -33.53
CA ALA A 115 25.53 0.47 -34.78
C ALA A 115 26.32 0.91 -36.05
N GLU A 116 27.34 1.76 -35.90
CA GLU A 116 28.36 2.07 -36.94
C GLU A 116 29.61 1.14 -36.82
#